data_AF-A0A3C1VND8-F1
#
_entry.id   AF-A0A3C1VND8-F1
#
_cell.length_a   1.000
_cell.length_b   1.000
_cell.length_c   1.000
_cell.angle_alpha   90.00
_cell.angle_beta   90.00
_cell.angle_gamma   90.00
#
_symmetry.space_group_name_H-M   'P 1'
#
loop_
_entity.id
_entity.type
_entity.pdbx_description
1 polymer ?
#
loop_
_entity_poly.entity_id
_entity_poly.type
_entity_poly.pdbx_seq_one_letter_code
_entity_poly.pdbx_strand_id
1 'polypeptide(L)'
;IKRPGPHPGGQTPPTIVIHGKQTDKLPTSYSRYLEKTFRKVLKLEGTPVRIELRSDENPFTSKERDLTQQQVARKRRLEKNRKSAKR
;
A
#
# COMPACT_ATOMS: atom_id res chain seq x y z
N ILE A 1 15.47 1.46 -38.93
CA ILE A 1 16.22 1.32 -37.66
C ILE A 1 15.38 0.48 -36.71
N LYS A 2 15.82 -0.76 -36.48
CA LYS A 2 15.13 -1.82 -35.73
C LYS A 2 15.21 -1.50 -34.23
N ARG A 3 14.09 -1.27 -33.53
CA ARG A 3 14.09 -1.23 -32.05
C ARG A 3 14.32 -2.66 -31.57
N PRO A 4 15.40 -2.97 -30.82
CA PRO A 4 15.59 -4.33 -30.35
C PRO A 4 14.54 -4.59 -29.27
N GLY A 5 13.72 -5.62 -29.51
CA GLY A 5 12.82 -6.17 -28.50
C GLY A 5 13.59 -6.70 -27.29
N PRO A 6 12.88 -7.06 -26.21
CA PRO A 6 13.49 -7.52 -24.97
C PRO A 6 14.57 -8.58 -25.22
N HIS A 7 15.78 -8.27 -24.78
CA HIS A 7 16.92 -9.19 -24.77
C HIS A 7 16.67 -10.24 -23.67
N PRO A 8 16.81 -11.55 -23.92
CA PRO A 8 16.61 -12.59 -22.91
C PRO A 8 17.78 -12.68 -21.90
N GLY A 9 18.40 -11.55 -21.55
CA GLY A 9 19.62 -11.45 -20.74
C GLY A 9 19.45 -10.84 -19.35
N GLY A 10 18.21 -10.58 -18.90
CA GLY A 10 17.96 -10.08 -17.55
C GLY A 10 16.53 -10.35 -17.15
N GLN A 11 16.32 -11.37 -16.30
CA GLN A 11 15.04 -11.55 -15.63
C GLN A 11 14.76 -10.30 -14.80
N THR A 12 13.85 -9.44 -15.26
CA THR A 12 13.30 -8.39 -14.41
C THR A 12 12.62 -9.09 -13.24
N PRO A 13 13.12 -8.94 -12.00
CA PRO A 13 12.57 -9.66 -10.86
C PRO A 13 11.09 -9.32 -10.71
N PRO A 14 10.19 -10.33 -10.58
CA PRO A 14 8.77 -10.07 -10.38
C PRO A 14 8.57 -9.23 -9.12
N THR A 15 7.80 -8.16 -9.26
CA THR A 15 7.51 -7.23 -8.17
C THR A 15 6.08 -7.46 -7.69
N ILE A 16 5.92 -7.75 -6.40
CA ILE A 16 4.65 -7.95 -5.74
C ILE A 16 4.33 -6.67 -4.96
N VAL A 17 3.25 -5.99 -5.36
CA VAL A 17 2.76 -4.78 -4.68
C VAL A 17 1.66 -5.15 -3.70
N ILE A 18 1.89 -4.90 -2.41
CA ILE A 18 0.94 -5.20 -1.34
C ILE A 18 0.34 -3.89 -0.83
N HIS A 19 -0.96 -3.75 -1.01
CA HIS A 19 -1.73 -2.60 -0.54
C HIS A 19 -2.26 -2.86 0.87
N GLY A 20 -2.12 -1.89 1.77
CA GLY A 20 -2.61 -2.03 3.13
C GLY A 20 -2.63 -0.73 3.92
N LYS A 21 -3.06 -0.82 5.18
CA LYS A 21 -3.01 0.31 6.13
C LYS A 21 -1.70 0.26 6.90
N GLN A 22 -1.05 1.42 7.06
CA GLN A 22 0.20 1.57 7.82
C GLN A 22 1.30 0.60 7.37
N THR A 23 1.40 0.33 6.06
CA THR A 23 2.43 -0.59 5.55
C THR A 23 3.84 -0.04 5.76
N ASP A 24 4.00 1.28 5.88
CA ASP A 24 5.26 1.94 6.24
C ASP A 24 5.77 1.59 7.65
N LYS A 25 4.87 1.12 8.53
CA LYS A 25 5.24 0.72 9.90
C LYS A 25 5.65 -0.75 10.00
N LEU A 26 5.54 -1.51 8.91
CA LEU A 26 5.93 -2.91 8.92
C LEU A 26 7.46 -3.02 8.99
N PRO A 27 8.00 -3.82 9.93
CA PRO A 27 9.43 -4.07 9.99
C PRO A 27 9.92 -4.74 8.70
N THR A 28 11.16 -4.43 8.29
CA THR A 28 11.83 -5.07 7.14
C THR A 28 11.87 -6.60 7.24
N SER A 29 11.88 -7.14 8.46
CA SER A 29 11.80 -8.59 8.70
C SER A 29 10.50 -9.22 8.19
N TYR A 30 9.38 -8.50 8.27
CA TYR A 30 8.09 -8.95 7.77
C TYR A 30 8.07 -8.95 6.23
N SER A 31 8.64 -7.94 5.57
CA SER A 31 8.80 -7.94 4.11
C SER A 31 9.63 -9.12 3.62
N ARG A 32 10.72 -9.47 4.30
CA ARG A 32 11.53 -10.67 3.99
C ARG A 32 10.76 -11.97 4.18
N TYR A 33 9.94 -12.05 5.24
CA TYR A 33 9.06 -13.21 5.46
C TYR A 33 8.07 -13.38 4.32
N LEU A 34 7.44 -12.29 3.87
CA LEU A 34 6.51 -12.28 2.74
C LEU A 34 7.24 -12.70 1.45
N GLU A 35 8.44 -12.19 1.20
CA GLU A 35 9.24 -12.53 0.02
C GLU A 35 9.49 -14.04 -0.05
N LYS A 36 9.98 -14.62 1.05
CA LYS A 36 10.25 -16.06 1.13
C LYS A 36 8.97 -16.89 0.96
N THR A 37 7.86 -16.42 1.52
CA THR A 37 6.56 -17.09 1.43
C THR A 37 6.03 -17.07 -0.01
N PHE A 38 5.99 -15.90 -0.66
CA PHE A 38 5.54 -15.78 -2.04
C PHE A 38 6.44 -16.55 -3.01
N ARG A 39 7.76 -16.53 -2.79
CA ARG A 39 8.70 -17.31 -3.60
C ARG A 39 8.37 -18.81 -3.58
N LYS A 40 8.05 -19.35 -2.39
CA LYS A 40 7.66 -20.76 -2.22
C LYS A 40 6.31 -21.08 -2.83
N VAL A 41 5.30 -20.27 -2.55
CA VAL A 41 3.91 -20.52 -2.97
C VAL A 41 3.76 -20.41 -4.48
N LEU A 42 4.39 -19.40 -5.08
CA LEU A 42 4.33 -19.15 -6.52
C LEU A 42 5.37 -19.95 -7.33
N LYS A 43 6.17 -20.80 -6.66
CA LYS A 43 7.25 -21.60 -7.27
C LYS A 43 8.23 -20.74 -8.11
N LEU A 44 8.53 -19.53 -7.63
CA LEU A 44 9.47 -18.60 -8.25
C LEU A 44 10.90 -18.98 -7.85
N GLU A 45 11.32 -20.19 -8.20
CA GLU A 45 12.64 -20.70 -7.91
C GLU A 45 13.67 -20.08 -8.87
N GLY A 46 14.76 -19.53 -8.34
CA GLY A 46 15.84 -18.94 -9.13
C GLY A 46 15.67 -17.46 -9.49
N THR A 47 14.49 -16.87 -9.30
CA THR A 47 14.28 -15.43 -9.53
C THR A 47 14.12 -14.69 -8.20
N PRO A 48 14.93 -13.65 -7.91
CA PRO A 48 14.69 -12.79 -6.75
C PRO A 48 13.32 -12.10 -6.92
N VAL A 49 12.52 -12.06 -5.86
CA VAL A 49 11.20 -11.40 -5.85
C VAL A 49 11.34 -10.08 -5.11
N ARG A 50 10.78 -8.99 -5.66
CA ARG A 50 10.71 -7.70 -4.96
C ARG A 50 9.35 -7.54 -4.31
N ILE A 51 9.31 -7.06 -3.07
CA ILE A 51 8.07 -6.68 -2.39
C ILE A 51 8.04 -5.17 -2.22
N GLU A 52 7.01 -4.54 -2.78
CA GLU A 52 6.68 -3.15 -2.52
C GLU A 52 5.45 -3.07 -1.63
N LEU A 53 5.63 -2.44 -0.48
CA LEU A 53 4.54 -2.11 0.44
C LEU A 53 4.00 -0.74 0.07
N ARG A 54 2.73 -0.68 -0.32
CA ARG A 54 2.04 0.59 -0.58
C ARG A 54 0.98 0.81 0.47
N SER A 55 1.10 1.94 1.15
CA SER A 55 0.04 2.42 2.02
C SER A 55 -1.02 3.09 1.17
N ASP A 56 -2.25 2.58 1.22
CA ASP A 56 -3.37 3.27 0.59
C ASP A 56 -3.55 4.64 1.26
N GLU A 57 -3.63 5.69 0.44
CA GLU A 57 -4.08 6.98 0.92
C GLU A 57 -5.55 6.89 1.27
N ASN A 58 -5.85 6.75 2.56
CA ASN A 58 -7.23 6.75 3.03
C ASN A 58 -7.88 8.11 2.66
N PRO A 59 -8.91 8.16 1.79
CA PRO A 59 -9.52 9.40 1.32
C PRO A 59 -10.20 10.21 2.45
N PHE A 60 -10.46 9.57 3.60
CA PHE A 60 -10.96 10.25 4.80
C PHE A 60 -9.87 10.96 5.59
N THR A 61 -8.59 10.59 5.42
CA THR A 61 -7.48 11.26 6.10
C THR A 61 -7.07 12.56 5.41
N SER A 62 -7.13 12.66 4.08
CA SER A 62 -6.68 13.89 3.39
C SER A 62 -7.47 15.15 3.76
N LYS A 63 -8.76 15.03 4.10
CA LYS A 63 -9.57 16.19 4.56
C LYS A 63 -9.35 16.57 6.02
N GLU A 64 -8.70 15.73 6.82
CA GLU A 64 -8.42 15.96 8.25
C GLU A 64 -6.93 16.26 8.50
N ARG A 65 -6.04 15.95 7.55
CA ARG A 65 -4.59 16.20 7.64
C ARG A 65 -4.24 17.68 7.84
N ASP A 66 -5.01 18.58 7.21
CA ASP A 66 -4.78 20.04 7.30
C ASP A 66 -5.56 20.72 8.44
N LEU A 67 -6.29 19.95 9.24
CA LEU A 67 -7.14 20.48 10.31
C LEU A 67 -6.54 20.20 11.68
N THR A 68 -6.60 21.19 12.58
CA THR A 68 -6.22 20.99 13.98
C THR A 68 -7.16 19.95 14.63
N GLN A 69 -6.68 19.21 15.63
CA GLN A 69 -7.49 18.19 16.34
C GLN A 69 -8.85 18.73 16.83
N GLN A 70 -8.90 20.00 17.25
CA GLN A 70 -10.15 20.68 17.65
C GLN A 70 -11.13 20.87 16.47
N GLN A 71 -10.62 21.23 15.29
CA GLN A 71 -11.41 21.41 14.07
C GLN A 71 -11.97 20.07 13.58
N VAL A 72 -11.16 19.01 13.63
CA VAL A 72 -11.58 17.64 13.33
C VAL A 72 -12.71 17.19 14.26
N ALA A 73 -12.53 17.38 15.58
CA ALA A 73 -13.55 17.02 16.57
C ALA A 73 -14.87 17.79 16.36
N ARG A 74 -14.78 19.09 16.06
CA ARG A 74 -15.96 19.94 15.76
C ARG A 74 -16.70 19.45 14.51
N LYS A 75 -15.96 19.15 13.42
CA LYS A 75 -16.55 18.64 12.16
C LYS A 75 -17.25 17.30 12.37
N ARG A 76 -16.61 16.35 13.07
CA ARG A 76 -17.19 15.04 13.39
C ARG A 76 -18.47 15.16 14.23
N ARG A 77 -18.52 16.10 15.20
CA ARG A 77 -19.74 16.39 15.98
C ARG A 77 -20.88 16.91 15.11
N LEU A 78 -20.59 17.85 14.20
CA LEU A 78 -21.58 18.41 13.30
C LEU A 78 -22.15 17.36 12.33
N GLU A 79 -21.30 16.49 11.77
CA GLU A 79 -21.75 15.39 10.89
C GLU A 79 -22.62 14.37 11.61
N LYS A 80 -22.29 14.03 12.87
CA LYS A 80 -23.12 13.17 13.71
C LYS A 80 -24.51 13.77 13.92
N ASN A 81 -24.58 15.03 14.33
CA ASN A 81 -25.86 15.73 14.54
C ASN A 81 -26.70 15.81 13.27
N ARG A 82 -26.09 16.06 12.10
CA ARG A 82 -26.79 16.08 10.80
C ARG A 82 -27.35 14.72 10.40
N LYS A 83 -26.65 13.62 10.70
CA LYS A 83 -27.18 12.26 10.44
C LYS A 83 -28.33 11.90 11.38
N SER A 84 -28.22 12.29 12.66
CA SER A 84 -29.29 12.09 13.64
C SER A 84 -30.56 12.86 13.31
N ALA A 85 -30.43 14.07 12.76
CA ALA A 85 -31.56 14.91 12.36
C ALA A 85 -32.24 14.47 11.05
N LYS A 86 -31.62 13.54 10.30
CA LYS A 86 -32.13 13.02 9.02
C LYS A 86 -32.76 11.62 9.16
N ARG A 87 -32.86 11.12 10.38
CA ARG A 87 -33.51 9.87 10.77
C ARG A 87 -34.87 10.14 11.39
#